data_AF-A0A166CQH6-F1
#
_entry.id   AF-A0A166CQH6-F1
#
_cell.length_a   1.000
_cell.length_b   1.000
_cell.length_c   1.000
_cell.angle_alpha   90.00
_cell.angle_beta   90.00
_cell.angle_gamma   90.00
#
_symmetry.space_group_name_H-M   'P 1'
#
loop_
_entity.id
_entity.type
_entity.pdbx_description
1 polymer ?
#
loop_
_entity_poly.entity_id
_entity_poly.type
_entity_poly.pdbx_seq_one_letter_code
_entity_poly.pdbx_strand_id
1 'polypeptide(L)'
;MESTKAPELYFVFMNYDPQYDRLRSFRTKKGGNKLDLYLSKKHDELLENYLQPGSYNKTLSLVIVDGFAVEITEDQANVLRSAENVRLVEKNQELA
;
A
#
# COMPACT_ATOMS: atom_id res chain seq x y z
N MET A 1 -24.97 13.50 5.81
CA MET A 1 -24.39 12.93 7.04
C MET A 1 -23.29 12.00 6.58
N GLU A 2 -22.06 12.49 6.64
CA GLU A 2 -20.86 11.75 6.29
C GLU A 2 -20.67 10.68 7.36
N SER A 3 -20.94 9.43 7.01
CA SER A 3 -20.69 8.32 7.92
C SER A 3 -19.18 8.12 7.94
N THR A 4 -18.49 8.79 8.87
CA THR A 4 -17.10 8.44 9.20
C THR A 4 -17.11 7.06 9.84
N LYS A 5 -17.21 6.03 9.02
CA LYS A 5 -17.04 4.63 9.42
C LYS A 5 -15.64 4.50 10.02
N ALA A 6 -15.53 3.64 11.03
CA ALA A 6 -14.24 3.33 11.65
C ALA A 6 -13.23 2.89 10.58
N PRO A 7 -11.92 3.13 10.79
CA PRO A 7 -10.89 2.62 9.88
C PRO A 7 -11.03 1.11 9.71
N GLU A 8 -10.95 0.66 8.46
CA GLU A 8 -10.98 -0.75 8.08
C GLU A 8 -9.67 -1.10 7.40
N LEU A 9 -9.30 -2.38 7.40
CA LEU A 9 -8.09 -2.82 6.72
C LEU A 9 -8.33 -2.90 5.21
N TYR A 10 -7.47 -2.23 4.43
CA TYR A 10 -7.47 -2.27 2.97
C TYR A 10 -6.12 -2.79 2.46
N PHE A 11 -6.16 -3.51 1.34
CA PHE A 11 -5.00 -3.84 0.52
C PHE A 11 -4.91 -2.89 -0.66
N VAL A 12 -3.74 -2.26 -0.82
CA VAL A 12 -3.43 -1.36 -1.94
C VAL A 12 -2.36 -2.03 -2.79
N PHE A 13 -2.65 -2.17 -4.08
CA PHE A 13 -1.73 -2.73 -5.07
C PHE A 13 -1.30 -1.64 -6.03
N MET A 14 0.00 -1.57 -6.28
CA MET A 14 0.61 -0.55 -7.12
C MET A 14 0.58 -0.94 -8.59
N ASN A 15 0.68 0.05 -9.46
CA ASN A 15 0.95 -0.14 -10.87
C ASN A 15 2.34 -0.75 -11.09
N TYR A 16 2.55 -1.29 -12.30
CA TYR A 16 3.81 -1.92 -12.68
C TYR A 16 5.00 -0.99 -12.43
N ASP A 17 6.03 -1.52 -11.78
CA ASP A 17 7.26 -0.80 -11.48
C ASP A 17 8.49 -1.61 -11.96
N PRO A 18 9.23 -1.14 -12.97
CA PRO A 18 10.40 -1.85 -13.46
C PRO A 18 11.54 -1.92 -12.43
N GLN A 19 11.60 -1.01 -11.45
CA GLN A 19 12.58 -1.10 -10.36
C GLN A 19 12.21 -2.18 -9.36
N TYR A 20 10.92 -2.35 -9.05
CA TYR A 20 10.44 -3.48 -8.26
C TYR A 20 10.85 -4.80 -8.91
N ASP A 21 10.56 -4.99 -10.20
CA ASP A 21 10.93 -6.20 -10.94
C ASP A 21 12.44 -6.46 -10.94
N ARG A 22 13.22 -5.39 -11.17
CA ARG A 22 14.67 -5.45 -11.13
C ARG A 22 15.15 -5.89 -9.75
N LEU A 23 14.72 -5.25 -8.68
CA LEU A 23 15.12 -5.57 -7.31
C LEU A 23 14.67 -6.98 -6.90
N ARG A 24 13.47 -7.38 -7.31
CA ARG A 24 12.94 -8.73 -7.10
C ARG A 24 13.78 -9.80 -7.81
N SER A 25 14.28 -9.53 -9.02
CA SER A 25 15.14 -10.47 -9.76
C SER A 25 16.48 -10.76 -9.05
N PHE A 26 16.97 -9.81 -8.24
CA PHE A 26 18.20 -9.93 -7.46
C PHE A 26 17.98 -10.54 -6.06
N ARG A 27 16.77 -11.04 -5.74
CA ARG A 27 16.41 -11.55 -4.41
C ARG A 27 17.06 -12.92 -4.13
N THR A 28 18.38 -12.93 -3.99
CA THR A 28 19.13 -13.96 -3.25
C THR A 28 18.94 -13.74 -1.74
N LYS A 29 19.29 -14.71 -0.87
CA LYS A 29 19.09 -14.61 0.60
C LYS A 29 19.69 -13.32 1.24
N LYS A 30 20.64 -12.63 0.59
CA LYS A 30 21.21 -11.33 1.04
C LYS A 30 20.54 -10.08 0.43
N GLY A 31 19.71 -10.22 -0.60
CA GLY A 31 19.10 -9.11 -1.35
C GLY A 31 17.72 -8.65 -0.85
N GLY A 32 17.08 -9.40 0.06
CA GLY A 32 15.73 -9.10 0.57
C GLY A 32 15.60 -7.69 1.15
N ASN A 33 16.56 -7.28 2.00
CA ASN A 33 16.51 -6.00 2.71
C ASN A 33 16.41 -4.77 1.78
N LYS A 34 17.00 -4.82 0.58
CA LYS A 34 16.94 -3.68 -0.36
C LYS A 34 15.56 -3.52 -0.97
N LEU A 35 14.93 -4.63 -1.33
CA LEU A 35 13.57 -4.63 -1.86
C LEU A 35 12.57 -4.19 -0.79
N ASP A 36 12.72 -4.70 0.44
CA ASP A 36 11.84 -4.36 1.56
C ASP A 36 11.89 -2.85 1.90
N LEU A 37 13.10 -2.28 1.96
CA LEU A 37 13.28 -0.84 2.17
C LEU A 37 12.72 0.00 1.02
N TYR A 38 12.95 -0.42 -0.22
CA TYR A 38 12.44 0.27 -1.41
C TYR A 38 10.90 0.32 -1.39
N LEU A 39 10.26 -0.84 -1.19
CA LEU A 39 8.81 -0.94 -1.13
C LEU A 39 8.23 -0.18 0.05
N SER A 40 8.80 -0.34 1.26
CA SER A 40 8.29 0.39 2.42
C SER A 40 8.29 1.89 2.18
N LYS A 41 9.42 2.44 1.70
CA LYS A 41 9.55 3.87 1.40
C LYS A 41 8.56 4.32 0.33
N LYS A 42 8.46 3.57 -0.77
CA LYS A 42 7.51 3.85 -1.86
C LYS A 42 6.06 3.90 -1.35
N HIS A 43 5.68 2.97 -0.48
CA HIS A 43 4.34 2.92 0.10
C HIS A 43 4.10 4.08 1.08
N ASP A 44 5.11 4.45 1.88
CA ASP A 44 5.02 5.61 2.78
C ASP A 44 4.86 6.92 1.99
N GLU A 45 5.68 7.12 0.95
CA GLU A 45 5.60 8.29 0.07
C GLU A 45 4.22 8.40 -0.61
N LEU A 46 3.63 7.28 -1.05
CA LEU A 46 2.25 7.30 -1.55
C LEU A 46 1.28 7.81 -0.49
N LEU A 47 1.31 7.24 0.71
CA LEU A 47 0.36 7.60 1.76
C LEU A 47 0.51 9.07 2.17
N GLU A 48 1.74 9.57 2.31
CA GLU A 48 2.03 10.96 2.65
C GLU A 48 1.56 11.94 1.55
N ASN A 49 1.60 11.53 0.28
CA ASN A 49 1.17 12.38 -0.84
C ASN A 49 -0.35 12.50 -0.96
N TYR A 50 -1.10 11.48 -0.55
CA TYR A 50 -2.55 11.42 -0.76
C TYR A 50 -3.37 11.60 0.51
N LEU A 51 -2.81 11.29 1.67
CA LEU A 51 -3.52 11.28 2.95
C LEU A 51 -2.80 12.17 3.97
N GLN A 52 -3.55 12.68 4.93
CA GLN A 52 -2.98 13.48 6.01
C GLN A 52 -2.10 12.59 6.91
N PRO A 53 -0.86 13.01 7.24
CA PRO A 53 -0.03 12.28 8.20
C PRO A 53 -0.76 12.08 9.54
N GLY A 54 -0.72 10.84 10.05
CA GLY A 54 -1.41 10.45 11.28
C GLY A 54 -2.89 10.09 11.12
N SER A 55 -3.47 10.21 9.92
CA SER A 55 -4.86 9.78 9.65
C SER A 55 -4.97 8.36 9.11
N TYR A 56 -3.87 7.62 9.02
CA TYR A 56 -3.79 6.25 8.49
C TYR A 56 -2.77 5.42 9.27
N ASN A 57 -2.89 4.10 9.21
CA ASN A 57 -1.93 3.18 9.83
C ASN A 57 -1.51 2.08 8.84
N LYS A 58 -0.30 2.19 8.27
CA LYS A 58 0.25 1.15 7.36
C LYS A 58 0.74 -0.02 8.20
N THR A 59 0.09 -1.17 8.06
CA THR A 59 0.38 -2.34 8.90
C THR A 59 1.55 -3.17 8.37
N LEU A 60 1.64 -3.36 7.04
CA LEU A 60 2.73 -4.10 6.41
C LEU A 60 2.87 -3.77 4.93
N SER A 61 4.07 -4.00 4.39
CA SER A 61 4.32 -4.03 2.94
C SER A 61 4.39 -5.48 2.47
N LEU A 62 3.63 -5.81 1.43
CA LEU A 62 3.68 -7.08 0.73
C LEU A 62 4.88 -7.02 -0.22
N VAL A 63 5.82 -7.96 -0.12
CA VAL A 63 7.07 -7.93 -0.91
C VAL A 63 6.98 -8.80 -2.17
N ILE A 64 6.05 -9.76 -2.16
CA ILE A 64 5.83 -10.71 -3.27
C ILE A 64 5.07 -10.05 -4.42
N VAL A 65 4.30 -9.01 -4.09
CA VAL A 65 3.54 -8.14 -5.00
C VAL A 65 3.79 -6.72 -4.54
N ASP A 66 3.94 -5.76 -5.44
CA ASP A 66 4.13 -4.35 -5.09
C ASP A 66 2.83 -3.79 -4.49
N GLY A 67 2.68 -3.92 -3.17
CA GLY A 67 1.46 -3.55 -2.47
C GLY A 67 1.63 -3.57 -0.96
N PHE A 68 0.62 -3.10 -0.24
CA PHE A 68 0.66 -2.96 1.21
C PHE A 68 -0.73 -3.03 1.82
N ALA A 69 -0.76 -3.28 3.13
CA ALA A 69 -1.98 -3.24 3.92
C ALA A 69 -1.99 -1.98 4.80
N VAL A 70 -3.13 -1.30 4.85
CA VAL A 70 -3.30 -0.04 5.58
C VAL A 70 -4.70 0.04 6.18
N GLU A 71 -4.79 0.52 7.41
CA GLU A 71 -6.06 0.86 8.05
C GLU A 71 -6.42 2.31 7.72
N ILE A 72 -7.54 2.48 7.04
CA ILE A 72 -8.04 3.76 6.54
C ILE A 72 -9.57 3.77 6.48
N THR A 73 -10.17 4.95 6.35
CA THR A 73 -11.61 5.09 6.09
C THR A 73 -11.94 4.78 4.63
N GLU A 74 -13.23 4.53 4.36
CA GLU A 74 -13.73 4.31 2.99
C GLU A 74 -13.45 5.52 2.07
N ASP A 75 -13.53 6.75 2.60
CA ASP A 75 -13.23 7.97 1.84
C ASP A 75 -11.75 8.06 1.47
N GLN A 76 -10.85 7.74 2.41
CA GLN A 76 -9.41 7.67 2.13
C GLN A 76 -9.08 6.56 1.12
N ALA A 77 -9.78 5.42 1.18
CA ALA A 77 -9.64 4.37 0.18
C ALA A 77 -10.07 4.86 -1.21
N ASN A 78 -11.14 5.66 -1.31
CA ASN A 78 -11.59 6.27 -2.56
C ASN A 78 -10.57 7.29 -3.12
N VAL A 79 -9.89 8.04 -2.25
CA VAL A 79 -8.78 8.90 -2.65
C VAL A 79 -7.65 8.06 -3.27
N LEU A 80 -7.23 6.98 -2.62
CA LEU A 80 -6.18 6.09 -3.14
C LEU A 80 -6.58 5.38 -4.44
N ARG A 81 -7.87 5.06 -4.65
CA ARG A 81 -8.35 4.51 -5.94
C ARG A 81 -8.16 5.46 -7.11
N SER A 82 -8.07 6.76 -6.84
CA SER A 82 -7.87 7.80 -7.84
C SER A 82 -6.40 8.16 -8.04
N ALA A 83 -5.48 7.54 -7.29
CA ALA A 83 -4.05 7.80 -7.40
C ALA A 83 -3.46 7.16 -8.67
N GLU A 84 -2.64 7.91 -9.39
CA GLU A 84 -2.10 7.52 -10.71
C GLU A 84 -1.25 6.26 -10.66
N ASN A 85 -0.56 6.03 -9.55
CA ASN A 85 0.35 4.90 -9.33
C ASN A 85 -0.32 3.71 -8.62
N VAL A 86 -1.60 3.81 -8.28
CA VAL A 86 -2.37 2.73 -7.66
C VAL A 86 -3.15 1.98 -8.72
N ARG A 87 -3.03 0.65 -8.69
CA ARG A 87 -3.76 -0.26 -9.58
C ARG A 87 -5.12 -0.66 -9.00
N LEU A 88 -5.13 -0.97 -7.70
CA LEU A 88 -6.29 -1.56 -7.03
C LEU A 88 -6.27 -1.25 -5.54
N VAL A 89 -7.46 -0.99 -4.98
CA VAL A 89 -7.68 -0.83 -3.54
C VAL A 89 -8.85 -1.71 -3.13
N GLU A 90 -8.55 -2.79 -2.42
CA GLU A 90 -9.53 -3.77 -1.94
C GLU A 90 -9.69 -3.69 -0.44
N LYS A 91 -10.95 -3.76 0.03
CA LYS A 91 -11.21 -3.92 1.45
C LYS A 91 -10.85 -5.35 1.86
N ASN A 92 -10.10 -5.52 2.94
CA ASN A 92 -9.90 -6.85 3.51
C ASN A 92 -11.24 -7.32 4.10
N GLN A 93 -11.93 -8.18 3.36
CA GLN A 93 -13.11 -8.87 3.85
C GLN A 93 -12.67 -10.21 4.43
N GLU A 94 -12.64 -10.31 5.76
CA GLU A 94 -12.61 -11.62 6.39
C GLU A 94 -13.94 -12.31 6.07
N LEU A 95 -13.88 -13.51 5.46
CA LEU A 95 -15.06 -14.35 5.31
C LEU A 95 -15.46 -14.81 6.70
N ALA A 96 -16.58 -14.29 7.20
CA ALA A 96 -17.22 -14.73 8.45
C ALA A 96 -17.78 -16.16 8.34
#